data_AF-A0A524EAU8-F1
#
_entry.id   AF-A0A524EAU8-F1
#
_cell.length_a   1.000
_cell.length_b   1.000
_cell.length_c   1.000
_cell.angle_alpha   90.00
_cell.angle_beta   90.00
_cell.angle_gamma   90.00
#
_symmetry.space_group_name_H-M   'P 1'
#
loop_
_entity.id
_entity.type
_entity.pdbx_description
1 polymer ?
#
loop_
_entity_poly.entity_id
_entity_poly.type
_entity_poly.pdbx_seq_one_letter_code
_entity_poly.pdbx_strand_id
1 'polypeptide(L)'
;MNSMQNGPDIPRVGIPDAVNKVLSVLSEGSRFSISDLARRTGLDRRTVDKVLEMILEVQRTLSIKKLTKKRIGRSYAVSLRERTKKAKDLISEAGKRLKRSRD
;
A
#
# COMPACT_ATOMS: atom_id res chain seq x y z
N MET A 1 0.00 -44.17 20.98
CA MET A 1 1.03 -43.25 20.46
C MET A 1 0.34 -42.32 19.48
N ASN A 2 0.02 -41.09 19.89
CA ASN A 2 -0.67 -40.12 19.03
C ASN A 2 0.35 -39.33 18.21
N SER A 3 0.30 -39.50 16.89
CA SER A 3 1.11 -38.73 15.93
C SER A 3 0.60 -37.29 15.89
N MET A 4 1.40 -36.35 16.40
CA MET A 4 1.20 -34.93 16.17
C MET A 4 1.42 -34.65 14.67
N GLN A 5 0.33 -34.35 13.95
CA GLN A 5 0.40 -33.79 12.60
C GLN A 5 0.91 -32.34 12.72
N ASN A 6 2.23 -32.16 12.57
CA ASN A 6 2.79 -30.85 12.30
C ASN A 6 2.26 -30.40 10.93
N GLY A 7 1.58 -29.24 10.89
CA GLY A 7 1.13 -28.64 9.63
C GLY A 7 2.30 -28.41 8.67
N PRO A 8 2.04 -28.26 7.36
CA PRO A 8 3.09 -28.12 6.36
C PRO A 8 3.97 -26.90 6.67
N ASP A 9 5.29 -27.11 6.59
CA ASP A 9 6.29 -26.09 6.87
C ASP A 9 6.24 -25.02 5.75
N ILE A 10 5.78 -23.80 6.09
CA ILE A 10 5.61 -22.72 5.11
C ILE A 10 6.96 -22.03 4.90
N PRO A 11 7.51 -22.00 3.67
CA PRO A 11 8.80 -21.36 3.40
C PRO A 11 8.81 -19.89 3.83
N ARG A 12 9.91 -19.45 4.45
CA ARG A 12 10.12 -18.03 4.79
C ARG A 12 10.29 -17.23 3.50
N VAL A 13 9.33 -16.35 3.21
CA VAL A 13 9.37 -15.45 2.05
C VAL A 13 9.80 -14.07 2.49
N GLY A 14 10.73 -13.45 1.75
CA GLY A 14 11.13 -12.07 1.98
C GLY A 14 9.96 -11.11 1.77
N ILE A 15 9.89 -10.02 2.55
CA ILE A 15 8.81 -9.03 2.44
C ILE A 15 8.61 -8.54 0.99
N PRO A 16 9.65 -8.19 0.21
CA PRO A 16 9.48 -7.77 -1.18
C PRO A 16 8.80 -8.83 -2.06
N ASP A 17 9.18 -10.10 -1.89
CA ASP A 17 8.63 -11.20 -2.67
C ASP A 17 7.16 -11.48 -2.31
N ALA A 18 6.82 -11.38 -1.02
CA ALA A 18 5.44 -11.51 -0.56
C ALA A 18 4.55 -10.41 -1.14
N VAL A 19 5.03 -9.15 -1.14
CA VAL A 19 4.33 -8.02 -1.77
C VAL A 19 4.13 -8.27 -3.26
N ASN A 20 5.18 -8.69 -3.98
CA ASN A 20 5.11 -8.96 -5.42
C ASN A 20 4.10 -10.07 -5.75
N LYS A 21 4.11 -11.18 -4.98
CA LYS A 21 3.16 -12.28 -5.16
C LYS A 21 1.71 -11.81 -4.97
N VAL A 22 1.43 -11.06 -3.90
CA VAL A 22 0.08 -10.54 -3.63
C VAL A 22 -0.37 -9.59 -4.74
N LEU A 23 0.49 -8.64 -5.16
CA LEU A 23 0.17 -7.71 -6.25
C LEU A 23 -0.04 -8.43 -7.60
N SER A 24 0.72 -9.50 -7.87
CA SER A 24 0.56 -10.30 -9.08
C SER A 24 -0.79 -11.01 -9.12
N VAL A 25 -1.28 -11.55 -8.00
CA VAL A 25 -2.62 -12.17 -7.97
C VAL A 25 -3.72 -11.11 -8.06
N LEU A 26 -3.54 -9.96 -7.39
CA LEU A 26 -4.50 -8.86 -7.46
C LEU A 26 -4.62 -8.25 -8.87
N SER A 27 -3.57 -8.31 -9.69
CA SER A 27 -3.59 -7.77 -11.06
C SER A 27 -4.39 -8.63 -12.05
N GLU A 28 -4.70 -9.89 -11.70
CA GLU A 28 -5.60 -10.77 -12.45
C GLU A 28 -7.04 -10.23 -12.51
N GLY A 29 -7.33 -9.16 -11.74
CA GLY A 29 -8.68 -8.61 -11.57
C GLY A 29 -9.51 -9.49 -10.64
N SER A 30 -10.82 -9.22 -10.54
CA SER A 30 -11.73 -9.84 -9.54
C SER A 30 -11.58 -9.31 -8.11
N ARG A 31 -12.56 -9.65 -7.26
CA ARG A 31 -12.49 -9.48 -5.80
C ARG A 31 -11.97 -10.79 -5.20
N PHE A 32 -11.05 -10.69 -4.24
CA PHE A 32 -10.51 -11.85 -3.53
C PHE A 32 -10.70 -11.69 -2.03
N SER A 33 -10.98 -12.80 -1.34
CA SER A 33 -10.81 -12.84 0.11
C SER A 33 -9.34 -13.05 0.49
N ILE A 34 -8.96 -12.76 1.74
CA ILE A 34 -7.64 -13.08 2.29
C ILE A 34 -7.32 -14.57 2.14
N SER A 35 -8.32 -15.43 2.34
CA SER A 35 -8.17 -16.88 2.19
C SER A 35 -7.88 -17.29 0.74
N ASP A 36 -8.51 -16.64 -0.25
CA ASP A 36 -8.24 -16.90 -1.67
C ASP A 36 -6.83 -16.45 -2.05
N LEU A 37 -6.42 -15.27 -1.58
CA LEU A 37 -5.07 -14.74 -1.79
C LEU A 37 -4.01 -15.65 -1.18
N ALA A 38 -4.21 -16.12 0.05
CA ALA A 38 -3.30 -17.06 0.72
C ALA A 38 -3.13 -18.34 -0.10
N ARG A 39 -4.22 -18.93 -0.59
CA ARG A 39 -4.17 -20.14 -1.43
C ARG A 39 -3.48 -19.89 -2.77
N ARG A 40 -3.76 -18.77 -3.45
CA ARG A 40 -3.17 -18.45 -4.76
C ARG A 40 -1.69 -18.07 -4.68
N THR A 41 -1.28 -17.37 -3.62
CA THR A 41 0.10 -16.91 -3.44
C THR A 41 1.00 -17.94 -2.74
N GLY A 42 0.42 -18.95 -2.09
CA GLY A 42 1.13 -19.90 -1.24
C GLY A 42 1.68 -19.27 0.04
N LEU A 43 1.12 -18.13 0.47
CA LEU A 43 1.51 -17.42 1.68
C LEU A 43 0.55 -17.72 2.83
N ASP A 44 1.05 -17.67 4.06
CA ASP A 44 0.17 -17.70 5.24
C ASP A 44 -0.78 -16.49 5.27
N ARG A 45 -1.98 -16.70 5.81
CA ARG A 45 -3.03 -15.67 5.90
C ARG A 45 -2.56 -14.42 6.64
N ARG A 46 -1.75 -14.57 7.70
CA ARG A 46 -1.21 -13.43 8.46
C ARG A 46 -0.21 -12.62 7.64
N THR A 47 0.56 -13.29 6.78
CA THR A 47 1.49 -12.62 5.86
C THR A 47 0.73 -11.85 4.79
N VAL A 48 -0.30 -12.46 4.20
CA VAL A 48 -1.18 -11.78 3.24
C VAL A 48 -1.81 -10.53 3.86
N ASP A 49 -2.37 -10.66 5.06
CA ASP A 49 -3.02 -9.57 5.78
C ASP A 49 -2.05 -8.39 6.01
N LYS A 50 -0.87 -8.66 6.57
CA LYS A 50 0.18 -7.64 6.76
C LYS A 50 0.62 -6.97 5.46
N VAL A 51 0.76 -7.75 4.37
CA VAL A 51 1.11 -7.21 3.06
C VAL A 51 0.02 -6.26 2.55
N LEU A 52 -1.25 -6.63 2.71
CA LEU A 52 -2.37 -5.77 2.34
C LEU A 52 -2.39 -4.47 3.17
N GLU A 53 -2.19 -4.56 4.49
CA GLU A 53 -2.08 -3.38 5.37
C GLU A 53 -0.96 -2.44 4.90
N MET A 54 0.23 -2.98 4.61
CA MET A 54 1.36 -2.19 4.09
C MET A 54 1.02 -1.50 2.76
N ILE A 55 0.40 -2.23 1.83
CA ILE A 55 0.01 -1.67 0.53
C ILE A 55 -1.02 -0.55 0.72
N LEU A 56 -2.01 -0.74 1.58
CA LEU A 56 -3.03 0.26 1.89
C LEU A 56 -2.43 1.51 2.54
N GLU A 57 -1.46 1.35 3.43
CA GLU A 57 -0.74 2.47 4.05
C GLU A 57 0.07 3.28 3.01
N VAL A 58 0.79 2.59 2.12
CA VAL A 58 1.50 3.21 1.01
C VAL A 58 0.54 3.94 0.09
N GLN A 59 -0.58 3.32 -0.29
CA GLN A 59 -1.62 3.95 -1.10
C GLN A 59 -2.19 5.20 -0.42
N ARG A 60 -2.52 5.14 0.87
CA ARG A 60 -2.99 6.28 1.65
C ARG A 60 -1.98 7.41 1.61
N THR A 61 -0.71 7.13 1.87
CA THR A 61 0.36 8.14 1.85
C THR A 61 0.53 8.76 0.47
N LEU A 62 0.59 7.93 -0.58
CA LEU A 62 0.78 8.37 -1.97
C LEU A 62 -0.49 9.00 -2.59
N SER A 63 -1.65 8.89 -1.94
CA SER A 63 -2.86 9.63 -2.32
C SER A 63 -2.77 11.12 -1.98
N ILE A 64 -1.99 11.47 -0.95
CA ILE A 64 -1.81 12.84 -0.46
C ILE A 64 -0.48 13.40 -0.96
N LYS A 65 0.56 12.58 -0.93
CA LYS A 65 1.93 12.96 -1.28
C LYS A 65 2.34 12.35 -2.61
N LYS A 66 3.32 12.96 -3.27
CA LYS A 66 3.95 12.49 -4.50
C LYS A 66 5.39 12.11 -4.19
N LEU A 67 5.72 10.84 -4.40
CA LEU A 67 7.10 10.36 -4.37
C LEU A 67 7.78 10.74 -5.69
N THR A 68 8.99 11.27 -5.61
CA THR A 68 9.80 11.65 -6.75
C THR A 68 11.21 11.12 -6.58
N LYS A 69 11.80 10.67 -7.69
CA LYS A 69 13.20 10.24 -7.76
C LYS A 69 13.83 10.93 -8.97
N LYS A 70 14.79 11.82 -8.75
CA LYS A 70 15.48 12.58 -9.80
C LYS A 70 16.99 12.33 -9.72
N ARG A 71 17.63 12.10 -10.87
CA ARG A 71 19.09 11.97 -10.95
C ARG A 71 19.74 13.36 -10.83
N ILE A 72 20.76 13.48 -9.98
CA ILE A 72 21.58 14.67 -9.79
C ILE A 72 23.05 14.23 -9.90
N GLY A 73 23.64 14.46 -11.07
CA GLY A 73 24.98 13.95 -11.41
C GLY A 73 25.06 12.43 -11.32
N ARG A 74 25.89 11.94 -10.38
CA ARG A 74 26.10 10.50 -10.12
C ARG A 74 25.12 9.91 -9.08
N SER A 75 24.29 10.73 -8.45
CA SER A 75 23.41 10.33 -7.35
C SER A 75 21.93 10.49 -7.69
N TYR A 76 21.05 9.94 -6.85
CA TYR A 76 19.61 10.17 -6.92
C TYR A 76 19.13 10.98 -5.70
N ALA A 77 18.36 12.03 -5.94
CA ALA A 77 17.56 12.67 -4.91
C ALA A 77 16.17 12.02 -4.89
N VAL A 78 15.73 11.61 -3.70
CA VAL A 78 14.40 11.04 -3.45
C VAL A 78 13.64 12.02 -2.55
N SER A 79 12.42 12.38 -2.91
CA SER A 79 11.60 13.27 -2.07
C SER A 79 10.12 12.91 -2.13
N LEU A 80 9.44 13.11 -1.00
CA LEU A 80 8.00 12.93 -0.84
C LEU A 80 7.37 14.29 -0.53
N ARG A 81 6.56 14.84 -1.44
CA ARG A 81 5.99 16.20 -1.33
C ARG A 81 4.46 16.16 -1.40
N GLU A 82 3.79 17.11 -0.74
CA GLU A 82 2.33 17.26 -0.86
C GLU A 82 1.89 17.40 -2.33
N ARG A 83 0.82 16.70 -2.71
CA ARG A 83 0.19 16.90 -4.02
C ARG A 83 -0.51 18.25 -3.98
N THR A 84 -0.04 19.19 -4.80
CA THR A 84 -0.48 20.59 -4.85
C THR A 84 -2.00 20.78 -5.00
N LYS A 85 -2.71 19.78 -5.52
CA LYS A 85 -4.18 19.82 -5.66
C LYS A 85 -4.89 19.88 -4.30
N LYS A 86 -4.47 19.09 -3.30
CA LYS A 86 -5.07 19.14 -1.94
C LYS A 86 -4.77 20.44 -1.21
N ALA A 87 -3.58 21.03 -1.42
CA ALA A 87 -3.27 22.35 -0.89
C ALA A 87 -4.15 23.45 -1.53
N LYS A 88 -4.38 23.40 -2.85
CA LYS A 88 -5.34 24.29 -3.54
C LYS A 88 -6.78 24.09 -3.06
N ASP A 89 -7.21 22.85 -2.88
CA ASP A 89 -8.58 22.54 -2.44
C ASP A 89 -8.81 23.01 -0.99
N LEU A 90 -7.85 22.80 -0.08
CA LEU A 90 -7.90 23.33 1.30
C LEU A 90 -7.88 24.86 1.35
N ILE A 91 -7.04 25.52 0.55
CA ILE A 91 -7.00 26.98 0.44
C ILE A 91 -8.33 27.51 -0.15
N SER A 92 -8.89 26.81 -1.14
CA SER A 92 -10.18 27.16 -1.74
C SER A 92 -11.34 27.02 -0.74
N GLU A 93 -11.38 25.94 0.05
CA GLU A 93 -12.40 25.76 1.08
C GLU A 93 -12.28 26.79 2.20
N ALA A 94 -11.07 27.10 2.67
CA ALA A 94 -10.83 28.15 3.65
C ALA A 94 -11.26 29.53 3.13
N GLY A 95 -10.94 29.86 1.86
CA GLY A 95 -11.37 31.10 1.21
C GLY A 95 -12.88 31.22 1.06
N LYS A 96 -13.59 30.11 0.76
CA LYS A 96 -15.06 30.09 0.67
C LYS A 96 -15.74 30.33 2.03
N ARG A 97 -15.17 29.81 3.13
CA ARG A 97 -15.71 30.02 4.49
C ARG A 97 -15.54 31.47 4.96
N LEU A 98 -14.39 32.08 4.70
CA LEU A 98 -14.14 33.49 5.02
C LEU A 98 -15.06 34.46 4.26
N LYS A 99 -15.39 34.14 3.01
CA LYS A 99 -16.26 34.99 2.18
C LYS A 99 -17.74 34.97 2.64
N ARG A 100 -18.20 33.86 3.24
CA ARG A 100 -19.57 33.72 3.80
C ARG A 100 -19.76 34.31 5.19
N SER A 101 -18.67 34.60 5.91
CA SER A 101 -18.71 35.19 7.26
C SER A 101 -18.72 36.72 7.24
N ARG A 102 -18.67 37.34 6.05
CA ARG A 102 -18.60 38.79 5.85
C ARG A 102 -19.87 39.40 5.25
N ASP A 103 -20.89 38.56 5.01
CA ASP A 103 -22.28 38.95 4.72
C ASP A 103 -23.10 38.75 5.99
#